data_AF-A0A1R1X6A2-F1
#
_entry.id   AF-A0A1R1X6A2-F1
#
_cell.length_a   1.000
_cell.length_b   1.000
_cell.length_c   1.000
_cell.angle_alpha   90.00
_cell.angle_beta   90.00
_cell.angle_gamma   90.00
#
_symmetry.space_group_name_H-M   'P 1'
#
loop_
_entity.id
_entity.type
_entity.pdbx_description
1 polymer ?
#
loop_
_entity_poly.entity_id
_entity_poly.type
_entity_poly.pdbx_seq_one_letter_code
_entity_poly.pdbx_strand_id
1 'polypeptide(L)'
;MMSARKEGTIGSIFATSFKGELPARFAQLKKDISPSDPSVMHDAWQRLERAFQEEAPIIKSMGSKIIPQVNFKDIVDGNFPSDMKEEIKKRGCVVIRGVVSEDVANSYKQQVLDYIAAHPGEIPGFPDNDPQVWELYWSKAQVEARSNPNFLQATTALNRLWYAEEDSKVDLETNLTYCDRLRIRKPGDESFKLREHLDGGSVERWEDDNYRKCFSEILAGEWEKHDSYNVTHRLDAKMQLYDAPGGCEMFRTFQGWLSLSNAKSGCGSIRFCPLVKETTSAIIMRPLLQDLLETPSLGGAYPGTQIDIDPVLLPQITDICVPVPDIHP
;
A
#
# COMPACT_ATOMS: atom_id res chain seq x y z
N MET A 1 -24.71 16.43 -11.63
CA MET A 1 -24.35 15.00 -11.63
C MET A 1 -22.87 14.91 -11.92
N MET A 2 -22.07 14.35 -11.01
CA MET A 2 -20.73 13.94 -11.40
C MET A 2 -20.88 12.86 -12.46
N SER A 3 -20.20 13.00 -13.60
CA SER A 3 -20.17 11.95 -14.61
C SER A 3 -19.57 10.71 -13.98
N ALA A 4 -20.16 9.54 -14.21
CA ALA A 4 -19.51 8.28 -13.86
C ALA A 4 -18.15 8.23 -14.58
N ARG A 5 -17.12 7.77 -13.87
CA ARG A 5 -15.77 7.60 -14.43
C ARG A 5 -15.80 6.59 -15.56
N LYS A 6 -14.80 6.70 -16.44
CA LYS A 6 -14.58 5.68 -17.47
C LYS A 6 -14.23 4.36 -16.78
N GLU A 7 -15.02 3.32 -17.03
CA GLU A 7 -14.74 1.98 -16.54
C GLU A 7 -13.37 1.50 -17.05
N GLY A 8 -12.61 0.85 -16.17
CA GLY A 8 -11.32 0.24 -16.47
C GLY A 8 -11.20 -1.11 -15.78
N THR A 9 -10.54 -2.06 -16.42
CA THR A 9 -10.23 -3.37 -15.82
C THR A 9 -8.91 -3.31 -15.08
N ILE A 10 -8.72 -4.15 -14.06
CA ILE A 10 -7.44 -4.22 -13.35
C ILE A 10 -6.24 -4.45 -14.28
N GLY A 11 -6.43 -5.22 -15.35
CA GLY A 11 -5.42 -5.40 -16.40
C GLY A 11 -5.04 -4.08 -17.07
N SER A 12 -6.04 -3.27 -17.47
CA SER A 12 -5.78 -1.98 -18.12
C SER A 12 -5.12 -0.94 -17.20
N ILE A 13 -5.36 -1.02 -15.88
CA ILE A 13 -4.85 -0.07 -14.88
C ILE A 13 -3.38 -0.34 -14.60
N PHE A 14 -2.97 -1.60 -14.45
CA PHE A 14 -1.63 -1.97 -14.00
C PHE A 14 -0.70 -2.53 -15.09
N ALA A 15 -1.19 -2.87 -16.29
CA ALA A 15 -0.36 -3.54 -17.33
C ALA A 15 0.63 -2.62 -18.06
N THR A 16 0.66 -1.31 -17.81
CA THR A 16 1.60 -0.39 -18.48
C THR A 16 2.43 0.41 -17.48
N SER A 17 3.55 -0.17 -17.07
CA SER A 17 4.58 0.47 -16.22
C SER A 17 5.51 1.36 -17.07
N PHE A 18 5.84 2.55 -16.53
CA PHE A 18 6.68 3.65 -17.08
C PHE A 18 6.15 4.35 -18.35
N LYS A 19 5.67 5.59 -18.21
CA LYS A 19 5.10 6.38 -19.31
C LYS A 19 5.88 7.66 -19.59
N GLY A 20 6.78 7.63 -20.57
CA GLY A 20 7.30 8.84 -21.23
C GLY A 20 8.00 9.86 -20.32
N GLU A 21 8.34 11.02 -20.89
CA GLU A 21 8.87 12.14 -20.13
C GLU A 21 7.72 12.95 -19.52
N LEU A 22 7.87 13.29 -18.24
CA LEU A 22 6.95 14.20 -17.57
C LEU A 22 7.11 15.63 -18.12
N PRO A 23 6.07 16.48 -18.06
CA PRO A 23 6.18 17.87 -18.46
C PRO A 23 7.26 18.63 -17.66
N ALA A 24 7.95 19.57 -18.31
CA ALA A 24 9.05 20.36 -17.71
C ALA A 24 8.68 21.08 -16.39
N ARG A 25 7.39 21.36 -16.16
CA ARG A 25 6.91 21.92 -14.89
C ARG A 25 7.25 21.06 -13.67
N PHE A 26 7.45 19.74 -13.83
CA PHE A 26 7.85 18.87 -12.73
C PHE A 26 9.31 19.09 -12.33
N ALA A 27 10.20 19.47 -13.26
CA ALA A 27 11.54 19.92 -12.89
C ALA A 27 11.48 21.20 -12.06
N GLN A 28 10.61 22.15 -12.45
CA GLN A 28 10.40 23.38 -11.68
C GLN A 28 9.80 23.09 -10.30
N LEU A 29 8.75 22.28 -10.20
CA LEU A 29 8.14 21.87 -8.93
C LEU A 29 9.18 21.30 -7.97
N LYS A 30 10.06 20.41 -8.45
CA LYS A 30 11.12 19.83 -7.64
C LYS A 30 12.11 20.87 -7.13
N LYS A 31 12.47 21.86 -7.95
CA LYS A 31 13.31 22.99 -7.50
C LYS A 31 12.60 23.84 -6.44
N ASP A 32 11.30 24.05 -6.61
CA ASP A 32 10.50 24.89 -5.69
C ASP A 32 10.34 24.25 -4.30
N ILE A 33 10.31 22.91 -4.23
CA ILE A 33 10.12 22.17 -2.97
C ILE A 33 11.42 21.64 -2.36
N SER A 34 12.53 21.65 -3.11
CA SER A 34 13.84 21.23 -2.61
C SER A 34 14.43 22.29 -1.67
N PRO A 35 15.21 21.89 -0.67
CA PRO A 35 16.03 22.82 0.10
C PRO A 35 16.94 23.66 -0.81
N SER A 36 17.13 24.94 -0.47
CA SER A 36 17.99 25.83 -1.26
C SER A 36 19.46 25.42 -1.24
N ASP A 37 19.90 24.76 -0.15
CA ASP A 37 21.22 24.14 -0.06
C ASP A 37 21.14 22.68 -0.54
N PRO A 38 21.76 22.32 -1.68
CA PRO A 38 21.69 20.97 -2.23
C PRO A 38 22.38 19.93 -1.32
N SER A 39 23.26 20.33 -0.39
CA SER A 39 23.89 19.37 0.53
C SER A 39 22.89 18.76 1.49
N VAL A 40 21.80 19.46 1.83
CA VAL A 40 20.78 18.98 2.78
C VAL A 40 20.18 17.66 2.31
N MET A 41 19.76 17.60 1.05
CA MET A 41 19.16 16.40 0.48
C MET A 41 20.20 15.29 0.27
N HIS A 42 21.42 15.66 -0.12
CA HIS A 42 22.53 14.70 -0.25
C HIS A 42 22.90 14.03 1.07
N ASP A 43 23.06 14.81 2.14
CA ASP A 43 23.43 14.31 3.46
C ASP A 43 22.30 13.49 4.08
N ALA A 44 21.05 13.90 3.88
CA ALA A 44 19.86 13.13 4.27
C ALA A 44 19.83 11.76 3.59
N TRP A 45 20.07 11.74 2.27
CA TRP A 45 20.17 10.50 1.50
C TRP A 45 21.29 9.58 2.01
N GLN A 46 22.48 10.11 2.31
CA GLN A 46 23.56 9.30 2.87
C GLN A 46 23.21 8.68 4.23
N ARG A 47 22.47 9.40 5.09
CA ARG A 47 21.98 8.85 6.37
C ARG A 47 20.95 7.76 6.14
N LEU A 48 20.05 7.95 5.19
CA LEU A 48 19.04 6.96 4.81
C LEU A 48 19.67 5.68 4.27
N GLU A 49 20.67 5.79 3.39
CA GLU A 49 21.41 4.64 2.86
C GLU A 49 22.09 3.82 3.97
N ARG A 50 22.65 4.49 4.99
CA ARG A 50 23.21 3.79 6.16
C ARG A 50 22.13 3.03 6.94
N ALA A 51 20.95 3.62 7.14
CA ALA A 51 19.84 2.93 7.80
C ALA A 51 19.40 1.66 7.03
N PHE A 52 19.33 1.73 5.69
CA PHE A 52 19.10 0.55 4.87
C PHE A 52 20.22 -0.49 5.00
N GLN A 53 21.48 -0.07 5.01
CA GLN A 53 22.64 -0.99 5.17
C GLN A 53 22.62 -1.70 6.54
N GLU A 54 22.12 -1.07 7.58
CA GLU A 54 21.98 -1.65 8.92
C GLU A 54 20.82 -2.66 8.99
N GLU A 55 19.65 -2.34 8.41
CA GLU A 55 18.46 -3.20 8.48
C GLU A 55 18.45 -4.33 7.44
N ALA A 56 19.05 -4.13 6.26
CA ALA A 56 19.00 -5.10 5.16
C ALA A 56 19.52 -6.50 5.54
N PRO A 57 20.66 -6.66 6.25
CA PRO A 57 21.12 -7.99 6.69
C PRO A 57 20.12 -8.67 7.63
N ILE A 58 19.48 -7.90 8.52
CA ILE A 58 18.48 -8.42 9.47
C ILE A 58 17.26 -8.93 8.69
N ILE A 59 16.71 -8.11 7.80
CA ILE A 59 15.55 -8.46 6.97
C ILE A 59 15.85 -9.69 6.10
N LYS A 60 17.02 -9.73 5.45
CA LYS A 60 17.44 -10.87 4.62
C LYS A 60 17.61 -12.15 5.43
N SER A 61 18.14 -12.06 6.65
CA SER A 61 18.32 -13.22 7.54
C SER A 61 17.01 -13.77 8.09
N MET A 62 16.07 -12.88 8.45
CA MET A 62 14.77 -13.28 9.01
C MET A 62 13.79 -13.72 7.93
N GLY A 63 13.91 -13.18 6.71
CA GLY A 63 12.95 -13.39 5.63
C GLY A 63 11.55 -13.01 6.09
N SER A 64 10.55 -13.84 5.78
CA SER A 64 9.14 -13.60 6.13
C SER A 64 8.91 -13.41 7.63
N LYS A 65 9.77 -13.96 8.50
CA LYS A 65 9.62 -13.85 9.97
C LYS A 65 9.77 -12.41 10.48
N ILE A 66 10.32 -11.50 9.67
CA ILE A 66 10.42 -10.08 10.01
C ILE A 66 9.05 -9.40 10.05
N ILE A 67 8.05 -9.94 9.35
CA ILE A 67 6.70 -9.38 9.35
C ILE A 67 6.04 -9.74 10.70
N PRO A 68 5.55 -8.74 11.47
CA PRO A 68 4.91 -9.00 12.74
C PRO A 68 3.68 -9.90 12.56
N GLN A 69 3.52 -10.83 13.50
CA GLN A 69 2.44 -11.81 13.51
C GLN A 69 1.77 -11.81 14.88
N VAL A 70 0.46 -11.66 14.91
CA VAL A 70 -0.32 -11.59 16.16
C VAL A 70 -1.58 -12.44 16.01
N ASN A 71 -1.99 -13.13 17.07
CA ASN A 71 -3.29 -13.80 17.03
C ASN A 71 -4.38 -12.78 17.35
N PHE A 72 -5.52 -12.88 16.67
CA PHE A 72 -6.67 -12.01 16.91
C PHE A 72 -7.09 -11.98 18.38
N LYS A 73 -7.04 -13.12 19.07
CA LYS A 73 -7.35 -13.23 20.51
C LYS A 73 -6.44 -12.38 21.42
N ASP A 74 -5.26 -12.01 20.94
CA ASP A 74 -4.30 -11.19 21.68
C ASP A 74 -4.57 -9.69 21.46
N ILE A 75 -5.51 -9.33 20.57
CA ILE A 75 -6.04 -7.98 20.39
C ILE A 75 -7.18 -7.79 21.40
N VAL A 76 -6.90 -7.05 22.48
CA VAL A 76 -7.87 -6.81 23.56
C VAL A 76 -8.40 -5.39 23.44
N ASP A 77 -9.72 -5.23 23.50
CA ASP A 77 -10.41 -3.95 23.41
C ASP A 77 -9.95 -3.09 22.23
N GLY A 78 -9.66 -3.72 21.08
CA GLY A 78 -9.20 -3.05 19.87
C GLY A 78 -7.80 -2.45 20.00
N ASN A 79 -6.91 -3.09 20.76
CA ASN A 79 -5.51 -2.68 20.93
C ASN A 79 -4.57 -3.87 20.74
N PHE A 80 -3.49 -3.66 19.98
CA PHE A 80 -2.37 -4.61 19.95
C PHE A 80 -1.55 -4.57 21.25
N PRO A 81 -0.84 -5.65 21.60
CA PRO A 81 0.23 -5.63 22.60
C PRO A 81 1.26 -4.52 22.31
N SER A 82 1.85 -3.91 23.35
CA SER A 82 2.69 -2.71 23.18
C SER A 82 3.94 -2.94 22.34
N ASP A 83 4.63 -4.07 22.54
CA ASP A 83 5.77 -4.51 21.72
C ASP A 83 5.35 -4.73 20.25
N MET A 84 4.16 -5.28 20.04
CA MET A 84 3.59 -5.47 18.72
C MET A 84 3.25 -4.14 18.03
N LYS A 85 2.75 -3.13 18.77
CA LYS A 85 2.47 -1.79 18.20
C LYS A 85 3.72 -1.17 17.57
N GLU A 86 4.83 -1.16 18.30
CA GLU A 86 6.09 -0.57 17.81
C GLU A 86 6.64 -1.35 16.61
N GLU A 87 6.60 -2.69 16.64
CA GLU A 87 7.09 -3.49 15.51
C GLU A 87 6.19 -3.31 14.27
N ILE A 88 4.87 -3.25 14.43
CA ILE A 88 3.96 -2.92 13.31
C ILE A 88 4.25 -1.53 12.77
N LYS A 89 4.47 -0.53 13.64
CA LYS A 89 4.81 0.84 13.21
C LYS A 89 6.13 0.91 12.45
N LYS A 90 7.14 0.14 12.87
CA LYS A 90 8.43 0.05 12.17
C LYS A 90 8.27 -0.64 10.81
N ARG A 91 7.59 -1.79 10.76
CA ARG A 91 7.52 -2.65 9.57
C ARG A 91 6.43 -2.26 8.57
N GLY A 92 5.44 -1.48 8.99
CA GLY A 92 4.33 -1.01 8.15
C GLY A 92 3.36 -2.10 7.68
N CYS A 93 3.46 -3.32 8.20
CA CYS A 93 2.65 -4.48 7.80
C CYS A 93 2.49 -5.44 8.97
N VAL A 94 1.45 -6.29 8.93
CA VAL A 94 1.18 -7.28 9.98
C VAL A 94 0.34 -8.44 9.43
N VAL A 95 0.52 -9.63 9.99
CA VAL A 95 -0.41 -10.76 9.83
C VAL A 95 -1.20 -10.94 11.12
N ILE A 96 -2.53 -10.83 11.04
CA ILE A 96 -3.43 -11.12 12.16
C ILE A 96 -4.03 -12.51 11.93
N ARG A 97 -3.70 -13.46 12.80
CA ARG A 97 -4.11 -14.86 12.68
C ARG A 97 -5.43 -15.12 13.40
N GLY A 98 -6.31 -15.91 12.79
CA GLY A 98 -7.57 -16.32 13.41
C GLY A 98 -8.58 -15.19 13.57
N VAL A 99 -8.60 -14.22 12.63
CA VAL A 99 -9.65 -13.19 12.57
C VAL A 99 -11.02 -13.86 12.41
N VAL A 100 -11.11 -14.85 11.53
CA VAL A 100 -12.25 -15.78 11.44
C VAL A 100 -11.75 -17.20 11.68
N SER A 101 -12.67 -18.14 11.96
CA SER A 101 -12.31 -19.55 12.00
C SER A 101 -12.10 -20.11 10.59
N GLU A 102 -11.30 -21.17 10.49
CA GLU A 102 -11.06 -21.87 9.23
C GLU A 102 -12.37 -22.34 8.56
N ASP A 103 -13.35 -22.82 9.34
CA ASP A 103 -14.67 -23.21 8.83
C ASP A 103 -15.42 -22.04 8.20
N VAL A 104 -15.35 -20.85 8.81
CA VAL A 104 -15.98 -19.63 8.28
C VAL A 104 -15.30 -19.18 7.00
N ALA A 105 -13.96 -19.15 6.97
CA ALA A 105 -13.21 -18.79 5.76
C ALA A 105 -13.44 -19.79 4.62
N ASN A 106 -13.47 -21.08 4.90
CA ASN A 106 -13.80 -22.13 3.93
C ASN A 106 -15.24 -22.00 3.43
N SER A 107 -16.19 -21.63 4.30
CA SER A 107 -17.57 -21.33 3.88
C SER A 107 -17.62 -20.12 2.93
N TYR A 108 -16.92 -19.02 3.25
CA TYR A 108 -16.82 -17.86 2.36
C TYR A 108 -16.21 -18.23 1.01
N LYS A 109 -15.15 -19.03 0.99
CA LYS A 109 -14.56 -19.54 -0.25
C LYS A 109 -15.60 -20.28 -1.08
N GLN A 110 -16.32 -21.24 -0.48
CA GLN A 110 -17.29 -22.04 -1.22
C GLN A 110 -18.44 -21.17 -1.74
N GLN A 111 -18.95 -20.25 -0.93
CA GLN A 111 -19.98 -19.29 -1.35
C GLN A 111 -19.54 -18.44 -2.55
N VAL A 112 -18.28 -17.97 -2.58
CA VAL A 112 -17.74 -17.23 -3.73
C VAL A 112 -17.66 -18.12 -4.97
N LEU A 113 -17.17 -19.36 -4.84
CA LEU A 113 -17.06 -20.29 -5.97
C LEU A 113 -18.43 -20.66 -6.53
N ASP A 114 -19.40 -20.93 -5.66
CA ASP A 114 -20.79 -21.23 -6.06
C ASP A 114 -21.44 -20.02 -6.74
N TYR A 115 -21.20 -18.81 -6.22
CA TYR A 115 -21.69 -17.58 -6.84
C TYR A 115 -21.12 -17.39 -8.26
N ILE A 116 -19.81 -17.60 -8.43
CA ILE A 116 -19.17 -17.51 -9.76
C ILE A 116 -19.73 -18.57 -10.71
N ALA A 117 -19.88 -19.81 -10.25
CA ALA A 117 -20.41 -20.90 -11.06
C ALA A 117 -21.87 -20.69 -11.49
N ALA A 118 -22.68 -20.01 -10.67
CA ALA A 118 -24.07 -19.69 -10.97
C ALA A 118 -24.25 -18.55 -12.00
N HIS A 119 -23.20 -17.78 -12.30
CA HIS A 119 -23.25 -16.62 -13.21
C HIS A 119 -22.19 -16.71 -14.34
N PRO A 120 -22.23 -17.78 -15.17
CA PRO A 120 -21.19 -18.04 -16.15
C PRO A 120 -21.12 -16.94 -17.22
N GLY A 121 -19.97 -16.27 -17.33
CA GLY A 121 -19.72 -15.22 -18.31
C GLY A 121 -20.31 -13.85 -17.96
N GLU A 122 -20.98 -13.72 -16.81
CA GLU A 122 -21.59 -12.45 -16.39
C GLU A 122 -20.68 -11.63 -15.47
N ILE A 123 -19.75 -12.27 -14.76
CA ILE A 123 -18.83 -11.60 -13.84
C ILE A 123 -17.53 -11.29 -14.59
N PRO A 124 -17.18 -10.01 -14.80
CA PRO A 124 -15.92 -9.68 -15.44
C PRO A 124 -14.74 -10.15 -14.59
N GLY A 125 -13.65 -10.52 -15.25
CA GLY A 125 -12.44 -10.91 -14.56
C GLY A 125 -11.22 -10.86 -15.46
N PHE A 126 -10.04 -10.86 -14.85
CA PHE A 126 -8.77 -10.74 -15.55
C PHE A 126 -7.85 -11.93 -15.23
N PRO A 127 -7.19 -12.53 -16.24
CA PRO A 127 -7.40 -12.32 -17.68
C PRO A 127 -8.75 -12.90 -18.16
N ASP A 128 -9.29 -12.37 -19.27
CA ASP A 128 -10.65 -12.67 -19.75
C ASP A 128 -10.96 -14.17 -19.90
N ASN A 129 -9.98 -14.95 -20.38
CA ASN A 129 -10.17 -16.38 -20.65
C ASN A 129 -9.82 -17.30 -19.47
N ASP A 130 -9.13 -16.79 -18.44
CA ASP A 130 -8.78 -17.55 -17.24
C ASP A 130 -8.76 -16.65 -16.00
N PRO A 131 -9.91 -16.15 -15.53
CA PRO A 131 -9.94 -15.10 -14.53
C PRO A 131 -9.30 -15.49 -13.19
N GLN A 132 -8.37 -14.64 -12.74
CA GLN A 132 -7.69 -14.72 -11.45
C GLN A 132 -8.09 -13.58 -10.53
N VAL A 133 -8.39 -12.41 -11.09
CA VAL A 133 -8.97 -11.26 -10.39
C VAL A 133 -10.39 -11.10 -10.87
N TRP A 134 -11.34 -11.08 -9.94
CA TRP A 134 -12.76 -11.03 -10.25
C TRP A 134 -13.31 -9.65 -9.88
N GLU A 135 -13.99 -9.00 -10.82
CA GLU A 135 -14.74 -7.76 -10.63
C GLU A 135 -16.06 -8.05 -9.88
N LEU A 136 -15.94 -8.75 -8.74
CA LEU A 136 -17.02 -9.15 -7.86
C LEU A 136 -16.90 -8.38 -6.54
N TYR A 137 -17.97 -7.71 -6.14
CA TYR A 137 -17.94 -6.73 -5.05
C TYR A 137 -18.95 -7.00 -3.94
N TRP A 138 -20.07 -7.65 -4.28
CA TRP A 138 -21.27 -7.73 -3.44
C TRP A 138 -21.76 -9.15 -3.17
N SER A 139 -20.90 -10.16 -3.38
CA SER A 139 -21.26 -11.52 -2.99
C SER A 139 -21.58 -11.57 -1.49
N LYS A 140 -22.48 -12.48 -1.09
CA LYS A 140 -22.84 -12.67 0.32
C LYS A 140 -21.61 -12.81 1.21
N ALA A 141 -20.65 -13.64 0.80
CA ALA A 141 -19.39 -13.85 1.50
C ALA A 141 -18.57 -12.55 1.70
N GLN A 142 -18.48 -11.68 0.70
CA GLN A 142 -17.77 -10.40 0.84
C GLN A 142 -18.47 -9.45 1.82
N VAL A 143 -19.80 -9.40 1.78
CA VAL A 143 -20.58 -8.57 2.70
C VAL A 143 -20.46 -9.09 4.14
N GLU A 144 -20.58 -10.40 4.34
CA GLU A 144 -20.41 -11.04 5.65
C GLU A 144 -18.99 -10.88 6.19
N ALA A 145 -17.95 -11.06 5.36
CA ALA A 145 -16.57 -10.89 5.79
C ALA A 145 -16.27 -9.45 6.26
N ARG A 146 -16.75 -8.43 5.52
CA ARG A 146 -16.57 -7.01 5.88
C ARG A 146 -17.33 -6.59 7.13
N SER A 147 -18.46 -7.25 7.41
CA SER A 147 -19.30 -6.97 8.58
C SER A 147 -19.00 -7.89 9.78
N ASN A 148 -18.03 -8.80 9.65
CA ASN A 148 -17.66 -9.70 10.73
C ASN A 148 -17.14 -8.91 11.94
N PRO A 149 -17.65 -9.14 13.17
CA PRO A 149 -17.23 -8.39 14.35
C PRO A 149 -15.72 -8.45 14.63
N ASN A 150 -15.09 -9.59 14.39
CA ASN A 150 -13.64 -9.74 14.58
C ASN A 150 -12.86 -8.96 13.54
N PHE A 151 -13.34 -8.92 12.30
CA PHE A 151 -12.74 -8.09 11.25
C PHE A 151 -12.81 -6.61 11.62
N LEU A 152 -13.98 -6.13 12.07
CA LEU A 152 -14.18 -4.75 12.52
C LEU A 152 -13.29 -4.39 13.72
N GLN A 153 -13.13 -5.30 14.68
CA GLN A 153 -12.24 -5.09 15.83
C GLN A 153 -10.77 -5.05 15.40
N ALA A 154 -10.35 -5.90 14.47
CA ALA A 154 -8.99 -5.92 13.95
C ALA A 154 -8.66 -4.64 13.16
N THR A 155 -9.57 -4.15 12.31
CA THR A 155 -9.36 -2.89 11.56
C THR A 155 -9.39 -1.67 12.48
N THR A 156 -10.22 -1.67 13.53
CA THR A 156 -10.19 -0.64 14.57
C THR A 156 -8.84 -0.61 15.29
N ALA A 157 -8.30 -1.77 15.65
CA ALA A 157 -6.97 -1.86 16.27
C ALA A 157 -5.86 -1.33 15.37
N LEU A 158 -5.94 -1.58 14.06
CA LEU A 158 -5.00 -1.03 13.06
C LEU A 158 -5.11 0.49 12.97
N ASN A 159 -6.32 1.05 12.90
CA ASN A 159 -6.51 2.51 12.82
C ASN A 159 -5.98 3.22 14.08
N ARG A 160 -6.08 2.61 15.26
CA ARG A 160 -5.54 3.14 16.52
C ARG A 160 -4.01 3.20 16.59
N LEU A 161 -3.31 2.68 15.59
CA LEU A 161 -1.86 2.93 15.43
C LEU A 161 -1.58 4.33 14.89
N TRP A 162 -2.59 4.96 14.30
CA TRP A 162 -2.55 6.29 13.71
C TRP A 162 -3.06 7.34 14.69
N TYR A 163 -2.71 8.59 14.43
CA TYR A 163 -3.20 9.74 15.18
C TYR A 163 -3.40 10.95 14.26
N ALA A 164 -4.16 11.92 14.75
CA ALA A 164 -4.35 13.22 14.12
C ALA A 164 -4.20 14.32 15.18
N GLU A 165 -3.96 15.55 14.75
CA GLU A 165 -4.01 16.74 15.61
C GLU A 165 -5.44 16.96 16.15
N GLU A 166 -5.56 17.63 17.29
CA GLU A 166 -6.81 17.73 18.07
C GLU A 166 -7.98 18.35 17.30
N ASP A 167 -7.71 19.24 16.34
CA ASP A 167 -8.70 19.92 15.51
C ASP A 167 -9.05 19.17 14.21
N SER A 168 -8.41 18.02 13.96
CA SER A 168 -8.64 17.19 12.78
C SER A 168 -10.02 16.54 12.82
N LYS A 169 -10.76 16.63 11.71
CA LYS A 169 -12.10 16.04 11.57
C LYS A 169 -12.05 14.59 11.14
N VAL A 170 -11.54 13.72 12.00
CA VAL A 170 -11.46 12.28 11.74
C VAL A 170 -11.89 11.48 12.97
N ASP A 171 -12.59 10.38 12.71
CA ASP A 171 -12.82 9.32 13.69
C ASP A 171 -12.03 8.09 13.21
N LEU A 172 -10.99 7.71 13.96
CA LEU A 172 -10.16 6.55 13.66
C LEU A 172 -10.78 5.23 14.18
N GLU A 173 -11.84 5.29 14.96
CA GLU A 173 -12.50 4.10 15.52
C GLU A 173 -13.67 3.62 14.65
N THR A 174 -14.29 4.52 13.87
CA THR A 174 -15.38 4.16 12.94
C THR A 174 -14.82 3.82 11.56
N ASN A 175 -14.86 2.54 11.20
CA ASN A 175 -14.48 2.08 9.87
C ASN A 175 -15.61 2.26 8.85
N LEU A 176 -15.25 2.76 7.67
CA LEU A 176 -16.13 2.76 6.50
C LEU A 176 -15.83 1.55 5.61
N THR A 177 -16.88 0.96 5.03
CA THR A 177 -16.72 -0.19 4.13
C THR A 177 -16.25 0.25 2.75
N TYR A 178 -15.03 -0.13 2.38
CA TYR A 178 -14.53 -0.06 1.01
C TYR A 178 -14.79 -1.39 0.28
N CYS A 179 -15.59 -1.34 -0.77
CA CYS A 179 -15.96 -2.54 -1.54
C CYS A 179 -14.94 -2.78 -2.65
N ASP A 180 -14.07 -3.76 -2.44
CA ASP A 180 -13.06 -4.17 -3.42
C ASP A 180 -13.37 -5.56 -4.02
N ARG A 181 -12.59 -5.89 -5.04
CA ARG A 181 -12.54 -7.16 -5.77
C ARG A 181 -12.11 -8.31 -4.88
N LEU A 182 -12.01 -9.50 -5.49
CA LEU A 182 -11.34 -10.65 -4.90
C LEU A 182 -10.37 -11.29 -5.90
N ARG A 183 -9.43 -12.07 -5.37
CA ARG A 183 -8.45 -12.81 -6.17
C ARG A 183 -8.52 -14.30 -5.86
N ILE A 184 -8.64 -15.11 -6.91
CA ILE A 184 -8.55 -16.57 -6.86
C ILE A 184 -7.40 -16.95 -7.81
N ARG A 185 -6.18 -17.07 -7.25
CA ARG A 185 -5.00 -17.41 -8.04
C ARG A 185 -4.84 -18.93 -8.16
N LYS A 186 -4.83 -19.43 -9.39
CA LYS A 186 -4.55 -20.83 -9.72
C LYS A 186 -3.05 -21.14 -9.60
N PRO A 187 -2.67 -22.35 -9.16
CA PRO A 187 -1.27 -22.78 -9.18
C PRO A 187 -0.67 -22.65 -10.58
N GLY A 188 0.54 -22.10 -10.67
CA GLY A 188 1.24 -21.88 -11.94
C GLY A 188 0.79 -20.65 -12.73
N ASP A 189 -0.22 -19.91 -12.28
CA ASP A 189 -0.63 -18.67 -12.94
C ASP A 189 0.46 -17.59 -12.85
N GLU A 190 0.74 -16.99 -14.01
CA GLU A 190 1.67 -15.88 -14.18
C GLU A 190 1.04 -14.65 -14.84
N SER A 191 -0.26 -14.69 -15.15
CA SER A 191 -0.94 -13.67 -15.95
C SER A 191 -1.07 -12.32 -15.24
N PHE A 192 -1.17 -12.32 -13.91
CA PHE A 192 -1.28 -11.11 -13.10
C PHE A 192 -0.12 -11.00 -12.10
N LYS A 193 1.00 -10.48 -12.60
CA LYS A 193 2.20 -10.12 -11.85
C LYS A 193 2.34 -8.59 -11.81
N LEU A 194 2.39 -8.03 -10.60
CA LEU A 194 2.68 -6.62 -10.38
C LEU A 194 4.13 -6.48 -9.94
N ARG A 195 4.78 -5.40 -10.39
CA ARG A 195 6.07 -4.97 -9.84
C ARG A 195 5.85 -4.33 -8.47
N GLU A 196 6.93 -4.09 -7.74
CA GLU A 196 6.93 -3.29 -6.52
C GLU A 196 6.35 -1.90 -6.83
N HIS A 197 5.33 -1.50 -6.07
CA HIS A 197 4.64 -0.23 -6.28
C HIS A 197 4.02 0.31 -5.00
N LEU A 198 3.61 1.59 -5.04
CA LEU A 198 2.78 2.23 -4.03
C LEU A 198 1.49 2.75 -4.65
N ASP A 199 0.35 2.43 -4.02
CA ASP A 199 -0.95 3.01 -4.33
C ASP A 199 -1.19 4.33 -3.59
N GLY A 200 -2.38 4.90 -3.73
CA GLY A 200 -2.83 6.07 -2.95
C GLY A 200 -2.30 7.39 -3.48
N GLY A 201 -2.35 7.56 -4.80
CA GLY A 201 -1.76 8.69 -5.53
C GLY A 201 -0.37 8.36 -6.04
N SER A 202 0.17 9.22 -6.89
CA SER A 202 1.49 9.08 -7.50
C SER A 202 2.21 10.42 -7.46
N VAL A 203 2.15 11.22 -8.54
CA VAL A 203 2.76 12.57 -8.57
C VAL A 203 2.13 13.52 -7.54
N GLU A 204 0.90 13.22 -7.09
CA GLU A 204 0.17 13.97 -6.07
C GLU A 204 0.97 14.12 -4.77
N ARG A 205 1.87 13.18 -4.44
CA ARG A 205 2.74 13.29 -3.24
C ARG A 205 3.67 14.50 -3.25
N TRP A 206 4.02 15.00 -4.44
CA TRP A 206 4.81 16.21 -4.62
C TRP A 206 3.96 17.38 -5.13
N GLU A 207 2.89 17.13 -5.88
CA GLU A 207 2.12 18.20 -6.51
C GLU A 207 1.04 18.80 -5.60
N ASP A 208 0.35 17.97 -4.81
CA ASP A 208 -0.68 18.46 -3.90
C ASP A 208 -0.07 19.04 -2.63
N ASP A 209 -0.51 20.24 -2.24
CA ASP A 209 0.06 20.96 -1.11
C ASP A 209 -0.17 20.22 0.22
N ASN A 210 -1.36 19.65 0.43
CA ASN A 210 -1.65 18.92 1.67
C ASN A 210 -0.97 17.57 1.70
N TYR A 211 -0.91 16.86 0.56
CA TYR A 211 -0.15 15.62 0.51
C TYR A 211 1.35 15.85 0.74
N ARG A 212 1.92 16.92 0.17
CA ARG A 212 3.31 17.32 0.45
C ARG A 212 3.57 17.57 1.92
N LYS A 213 2.63 18.22 2.64
CA LYS A 213 2.79 18.48 4.07
C LYS A 213 2.94 17.20 4.89
N CYS A 214 2.42 16.06 4.42
CA CYS A 214 2.64 14.76 5.06
C CYS A 214 4.11 14.33 5.07
N PHE A 215 4.95 14.94 4.22
CA PHE A 215 6.36 14.60 4.04
C PHE A 215 7.29 15.79 4.34
N SER A 216 6.81 16.78 5.10
CA SER A 216 7.55 18.02 5.36
C SER A 216 8.94 17.78 5.96
N GLU A 217 9.05 16.86 6.93
CA GLU A 217 10.34 16.51 7.54
C GLU A 217 11.29 15.86 6.53
N ILE A 218 10.76 15.01 5.65
CA ILE A 218 11.55 14.37 4.59
C ILE A 218 12.05 15.43 3.60
N LEU A 219 11.17 16.33 3.16
CA LEU A 219 11.51 17.41 2.22
C LEU A 219 12.51 18.41 2.83
N ALA A 220 12.51 18.57 4.16
CA ALA A 220 13.51 19.35 4.89
C ALA A 220 14.84 18.62 5.13
N GLY A 221 14.98 17.36 4.67
CA GLY A 221 16.17 16.55 4.89
C GLY A 221 16.31 15.98 6.30
N GLU A 222 15.23 15.95 7.08
CA GLU A 222 15.14 15.43 8.46
C GLU A 222 14.25 14.18 8.54
N TRP A 223 14.39 13.28 7.57
CA TRP A 223 13.52 12.11 7.41
C TRP A 223 13.41 11.24 8.67
N GLU A 224 14.40 11.25 9.55
CA GLU A 224 14.38 10.53 10.83
C GLU A 224 13.21 10.95 11.73
N LYS A 225 12.80 12.23 11.63
CA LYS A 225 11.67 12.83 12.37
C LYS A 225 10.31 12.51 11.75
N HIS A 226 10.26 12.02 10.52
CA HIS A 226 9.00 11.70 9.85
C HIS A 226 8.23 10.62 10.64
N ASP A 227 6.96 10.87 10.91
CA ASP A 227 6.02 9.86 11.41
C ASP A 227 5.01 9.50 10.32
N SER A 228 5.11 8.27 9.82
CA SER A 228 4.21 7.75 8.79
C SER A 228 2.76 7.59 9.27
N TYR A 229 2.51 7.63 10.59
CA TYR A 229 1.22 7.38 11.25
C TYR A 229 0.44 8.64 11.62
N ASN A 230 0.91 9.82 11.23
CA ASN A 230 0.15 11.07 11.33
C ASN A 230 -0.81 11.20 10.14
N VAL A 231 -2.12 11.24 10.37
CA VAL A 231 -3.12 11.40 9.31
C VAL A 231 -3.50 12.86 9.05
N THR A 232 -3.11 13.81 9.91
CA THR A 232 -3.61 15.20 9.91
C THR A 232 -3.68 15.80 8.51
N HIS A 233 -2.57 15.82 7.78
CA HIS A 233 -2.54 16.38 6.41
C HIS A 233 -3.04 15.42 5.33
N ARG A 234 -3.13 14.11 5.62
CA ARG A 234 -3.70 13.11 4.70
C ARG A 234 -5.21 13.27 4.53
N LEU A 235 -5.89 13.85 5.51
CA LEU A 235 -7.35 14.08 5.47
C LEU A 235 -7.74 15.04 4.33
N ASP A 236 -6.91 16.06 4.08
CA ASP A 236 -7.14 17.07 3.03
C ASP A 236 -6.26 16.85 1.79
N ALA A 237 -5.51 15.74 1.74
CA ALA A 237 -4.64 15.41 0.62
C ALA A 237 -5.45 14.97 -0.60
N LYS A 238 -5.19 15.60 -1.75
CA LYS A 238 -5.82 15.20 -3.02
C LYS A 238 -5.00 14.10 -3.66
N MET A 239 -5.34 12.84 -3.38
CA MET A 239 -4.67 11.66 -3.93
C MET A 239 -5.06 11.31 -5.39
N GLN A 240 -5.94 12.10 -6.01
CA GLN A 240 -6.48 11.89 -7.36
C GLN A 240 -6.60 13.22 -8.13
N LEU A 241 -5.48 13.85 -8.46
CA LEU A 241 -5.52 15.09 -9.25
C LEU A 241 -5.85 14.85 -10.74
N TYR A 242 -5.70 13.60 -11.20
CA TYR A 242 -5.78 13.24 -12.63
C TYR A 242 -6.91 12.28 -12.99
N ASP A 243 -7.87 12.08 -12.09
CA ASP A 243 -9.09 11.27 -12.31
C ASP A 243 -8.80 9.87 -12.90
N ALA A 244 -7.87 9.15 -12.27
CA ALA A 244 -7.43 7.86 -12.79
C ALA A 244 -8.51 6.78 -12.63
N PRO A 245 -8.71 5.89 -13.62
CA PRO A 245 -9.59 4.73 -13.47
C PRO A 245 -9.22 3.80 -12.31
N GLY A 246 -7.92 3.69 -11.98
CA GLY A 246 -7.42 2.96 -10.81
C GLY A 246 -7.38 3.75 -9.52
N GLY A 247 -7.91 4.97 -9.54
CA GLY A 247 -7.80 5.91 -8.45
C GLY A 247 -8.66 5.56 -7.24
N CYS A 248 -8.06 5.59 -6.05
CA CYS A 248 -8.79 5.42 -4.79
C CYS A 248 -9.22 6.79 -4.24
N GLU A 249 -10.52 6.95 -3.98
CA GLU A 249 -11.08 8.19 -3.40
C GLU A 249 -11.23 8.13 -1.87
N MET A 250 -11.02 6.96 -1.26
CA MET A 250 -11.02 6.80 0.18
C MET A 250 -9.59 6.87 0.72
N PHE A 251 -9.40 7.63 1.79
CA PHE A 251 -8.20 7.48 2.61
C PHE A 251 -8.24 6.12 3.32
N ARG A 252 -7.19 5.32 3.11
CA ARG A 252 -7.01 3.99 3.71
C ARG A 252 -5.73 4.03 4.54
N THR A 253 -5.87 3.85 5.86
CA THR A 253 -4.74 3.71 6.79
C THR A 253 -3.91 2.48 6.47
N PHE A 254 -4.58 1.35 6.23
CA PHE A 254 -3.98 0.10 5.79
C PHE A 254 -4.74 -0.46 4.58
N GLN A 255 -3.99 -1.08 3.66
CA GLN A 255 -4.57 -2.06 2.74
C GLN A 255 -4.54 -3.44 3.41
N GLY A 256 -5.44 -4.34 2.99
CA GLY A 256 -5.50 -5.67 3.57
C GLY A 256 -6.44 -6.60 2.81
N TRP A 257 -6.31 -7.90 3.10
CA TRP A 257 -7.16 -8.95 2.56
C TRP A 257 -7.37 -10.03 3.62
N LEU A 258 -8.52 -10.69 3.58
CA LEU A 258 -8.79 -11.90 4.35
C LEU A 258 -8.38 -13.12 3.50
N SER A 259 -7.55 -14.00 4.05
CA SER A 259 -7.17 -15.23 3.35
C SER A 259 -8.34 -16.21 3.36
N LEU A 260 -8.69 -16.76 2.20
CA LEU A 260 -9.71 -17.81 2.08
C LEU A 260 -9.08 -19.18 1.73
N SER A 261 -7.75 -19.25 1.71
CA SER A 261 -7.01 -20.45 1.35
C SER A 261 -5.63 -20.46 2.00
N ASN A 262 -5.03 -21.65 2.09
CA ASN A 262 -3.63 -21.76 2.46
C ASN A 262 -2.74 -21.19 1.35
N ALA A 263 -1.79 -20.32 1.72
CA ALA A 263 -0.72 -19.90 0.83
C ALA A 263 0.61 -19.90 1.59
N LYS A 264 1.57 -20.68 1.09
CA LYS A 264 2.93 -20.70 1.61
C LYS A 264 3.67 -19.44 1.18
N SER A 265 4.58 -18.99 2.03
CA SER A 265 5.49 -17.90 1.78
C SER A 265 6.23 -18.09 0.45
N GLY A 266 6.09 -17.13 -0.46
CA GLY A 266 6.73 -17.15 -1.78
C GLY A 266 5.99 -17.97 -2.85
N CYS A 267 4.93 -18.69 -2.49
CA CYS A 267 4.10 -19.45 -3.45
C CYS A 267 3.00 -18.58 -4.07
N GLY A 268 3.40 -17.41 -4.59
CA GLY A 268 2.49 -16.48 -5.25
C GLY A 268 1.69 -15.57 -4.31
N SER A 269 2.08 -15.52 -3.03
CA SER A 269 1.60 -14.54 -2.04
C SER A 269 2.25 -13.17 -2.25
N ILE A 270 1.72 -12.14 -1.57
CA ILE A 270 2.29 -10.79 -1.61
C ILE A 270 3.69 -10.73 -1.01
N ARG A 271 4.46 -9.72 -1.44
CA ARG A 271 5.76 -9.34 -0.87
C ARG A 271 5.68 -7.90 -0.36
N PHE A 272 6.41 -7.61 0.71
CA PHE A 272 6.47 -6.29 1.33
C PHE A 272 7.92 -5.84 1.50
N CYS A 273 8.14 -4.52 1.45
CA CYS A 273 9.37 -3.87 1.89
C CYS A 273 9.15 -3.38 3.34
N PRO A 274 9.65 -4.08 4.37
CA PRO A 274 9.18 -3.92 5.75
C PRO A 274 9.98 -2.83 6.50
N LEU A 275 10.07 -1.63 5.90
CA LEU A 275 10.68 -0.41 6.44
C LEU A 275 9.90 0.81 5.94
N VAL A 276 8.75 1.09 6.56
CA VAL A 276 7.78 2.06 6.00
C VAL A 276 8.33 3.47 5.95
N LYS A 277 9.06 3.89 6.99
CA LYS A 277 9.63 5.24 7.09
C LYS A 277 10.76 5.42 6.07
N GLU A 278 11.72 4.51 6.05
CA GLU A 278 12.90 4.57 5.20
C GLU A 278 12.50 4.46 3.72
N THR A 279 11.60 3.53 3.39
CA THR A 279 11.09 3.35 2.02
C THR A 279 10.35 4.59 1.54
N THR A 280 9.45 5.15 2.36
CA THR A 280 8.74 6.40 2.03
C THR A 280 9.72 7.54 1.81
N SER A 281 10.72 7.67 2.69
CA SER A 281 11.74 8.72 2.62
C SER A 281 12.58 8.61 1.35
N ALA A 282 13.00 7.40 0.98
CA ALA A 282 13.74 7.14 -0.26
C ALA A 282 12.91 7.55 -1.49
N ILE A 283 11.64 7.15 -1.55
CA ILE A 283 10.76 7.48 -2.67
C ILE A 283 10.58 8.99 -2.80
N ILE A 284 10.28 9.69 -1.70
CA ILE A 284 10.04 11.14 -1.72
C ILE A 284 11.30 11.94 -2.07
N MET A 285 12.46 11.56 -1.53
CA MET A 285 13.73 12.27 -1.76
C MET A 285 14.35 11.96 -3.12
N ARG A 286 14.17 10.75 -3.68
CA ARG A 286 14.90 10.30 -4.87
C ARG A 286 14.83 11.26 -6.06
N PRO A 287 13.66 11.85 -6.42
CA PRO A 287 13.57 12.80 -7.53
C PRO A 287 14.30 14.13 -7.29
N LEU A 288 14.59 14.46 -6.03
CA LEU A 288 15.16 15.73 -5.59
C LEU A 288 16.69 15.69 -5.51
N LEU A 289 17.30 14.51 -5.71
CA LEU A 289 18.76 14.37 -5.80
C LEU A 289 19.30 14.97 -7.09
N GLN A 290 20.56 15.43 -7.04
CA GLN A 290 21.22 16.21 -8.09
C GLN A 290 21.14 15.60 -9.50
N ASP A 291 21.16 14.27 -9.59
CA ASP A 291 21.12 13.53 -10.86
C ASP A 291 19.74 13.55 -11.53
N LEU A 292 18.67 13.73 -10.75
CA LEU A 292 17.30 13.82 -11.26
C LEU A 292 16.70 15.23 -11.16
N LEU A 293 17.18 16.10 -10.27
CA LEU A 293 16.57 17.38 -9.91
C LEU A 293 16.23 18.26 -11.13
N GLU A 294 17.15 18.34 -12.09
CA GLU A 294 17.00 19.14 -13.32
C GLU A 294 16.11 18.48 -14.39
N THR A 295 15.83 17.18 -14.24
CA THR A 295 14.95 16.43 -15.15
C THR A 295 13.50 16.51 -14.68
N PRO A 296 12.51 16.31 -15.55
CA PRO A 296 11.12 16.24 -15.11
C PRO A 296 10.78 14.90 -14.41
N SER A 297 11.70 13.93 -14.35
CA SER A 297 11.45 12.61 -13.75
C SER A 297 11.10 12.68 -12.27
N LEU A 298 10.08 11.91 -11.86
CA LEU A 298 9.70 11.67 -10.47
C LEU A 298 9.99 10.22 -10.04
N GLY A 299 10.94 9.54 -10.69
CA GLY A 299 11.46 8.24 -10.24
C GLY A 299 10.41 7.12 -10.21
N GLY A 300 9.55 7.05 -11.24
CA GLY A 300 8.50 6.03 -11.36
C GLY A 300 7.09 6.52 -11.04
N ALA A 301 6.94 7.76 -10.56
CA ALA A 301 5.64 8.40 -10.41
C ALA A 301 5.17 9.06 -11.71
N TYR A 302 3.90 8.82 -12.08
CA TYR A 302 3.24 9.38 -13.25
C TYR A 302 1.80 9.80 -12.93
N PRO A 303 1.27 10.84 -13.59
CA PRO A 303 -0.12 11.23 -13.46
C PRO A 303 -1.08 10.07 -13.70
N GLY A 304 -1.95 9.82 -12.72
CA GLY A 304 -3.02 8.84 -12.81
C GLY A 304 -2.59 7.37 -12.83
N THR A 305 -1.44 7.04 -12.26
CA THR A 305 -0.97 5.66 -12.05
C THR A 305 -0.64 5.42 -10.58
N GLN A 306 -0.24 4.20 -10.22
CA GLN A 306 0.56 3.93 -9.03
C GLN A 306 1.99 4.50 -9.19
N ILE A 307 2.80 4.50 -8.12
CA ILE A 307 4.25 4.71 -8.23
C ILE A 307 4.90 3.34 -8.42
N ASP A 308 5.56 3.10 -9.57
CA ASP A 308 6.36 1.89 -9.76
C ASP A 308 7.77 2.10 -9.17
N ILE A 309 8.29 1.13 -8.43
CA ILE A 309 9.66 1.19 -7.90
C ILE A 309 10.64 0.72 -8.97
N ASP A 310 11.48 1.64 -9.45
CA ASP A 310 12.56 1.31 -10.36
C ASP A 310 13.75 0.70 -9.58
N PRO A 311 14.09 -0.59 -9.81
CA PRO A 311 15.20 -1.24 -9.10
C PRO A 311 16.57 -0.64 -9.43
N VAL A 312 16.70 0.16 -10.50
CA VAL A 312 17.94 0.90 -10.81
C VAL A 312 18.04 2.16 -9.95
N LEU A 313 16.93 2.85 -9.71
CA LEU A 313 16.91 4.08 -8.92
C LEU A 313 16.85 3.82 -7.42
N LEU A 314 16.21 2.72 -7.01
CA LEU A 314 15.90 2.36 -5.63
C LEU A 314 16.20 0.87 -5.33
N PRO A 315 17.40 0.35 -5.65
CA PRO A 315 17.73 -1.06 -5.42
C PRO A 315 17.60 -1.48 -3.95
N GLN A 316 17.91 -0.57 -3.03
CA GLN A 316 17.82 -0.79 -1.58
C GLN A 316 16.40 -1.11 -1.10
N ILE A 317 15.36 -0.67 -1.82
CA ILE A 317 13.96 -1.00 -1.53
C ILE A 317 13.63 -2.39 -2.08
N THR A 318 13.97 -2.68 -3.33
CA THR A 318 13.63 -3.96 -3.98
C THR A 318 14.40 -5.14 -3.38
N ASP A 319 15.63 -4.92 -2.95
CA ASP A 319 16.54 -5.94 -2.41
C ASP A 319 16.12 -6.50 -1.04
N ILE A 320 15.28 -5.76 -0.30
CA ILE A 320 14.82 -6.14 1.04
C ILE A 320 13.36 -6.56 1.06
N CYS A 321 12.70 -6.65 -0.11
CA CYS A 321 11.35 -7.17 -0.19
C CYS A 321 11.31 -8.63 0.26
N VAL A 322 10.41 -8.96 1.18
CA VAL A 322 10.19 -10.32 1.70
C VAL A 322 8.76 -10.78 1.45
N PRO A 323 8.52 -12.06 1.17
CA PRO A 323 7.16 -12.59 1.10
C PRO A 323 6.49 -12.56 2.48
N VAL A 324 5.16 -12.43 2.50
CA VAL A 324 4.37 -12.67 3.72
C VAL A 324 4.63 -14.09 4.27
N PRO A 325 4.60 -14.29 5.61
CA PRO A 325 4.59 -15.62 6.21
C PRO A 325 3.51 -16.53 5.64
N ASP A 326 3.59 -17.83 5.92
CA ASP A 326 2.52 -18.77 5.60
C ASP A 326 1.18 -18.27 6.18
N ILE A 327 0.19 -18.13 5.30
CA ILE A 327 -1.16 -17.72 5.63
C ILE A 327 -2.13 -18.89 5.47
N HIS A 328 -3.16 -18.89 6.31
CA HIS A 328 -4.19 -19.91 6.40
C HIS A 328 -5.56 -19.25 6.28
N PRO A 329 -6.60 -20.00 5.86
CA PRO A 329 -7.98 -19.50 5.91
C PRO A 329 -8.38 -19.07 7.32
#